data_AF-A0A523F9R8-F1
#
_entry.id   AF-A0A523F9R8-F1
#
_cell.length_a   1.000
_cell.length_b   1.000
_cell.length_c   1.000
_cell.angle_alpha   90.00
_cell.angle_beta   90.00
_cell.angle_gamma   90.00
#
_symmetry.space_group_name_H-M   'P 1'
#
loop_
_entity.id
_entity.type
_entity.pdbx_description
1 polymer ?
#
loop_
_entity_poly.entity_id
_entity_poly.type
_entity_poly.pdbx_seq_one_letter_code
_entity_poly.pdbx_strand_id
1 'polypeptide(L)'
;AAKGTLLLGARAVIAQSFERIHRSNLVGMGVVPLVFEEGTSWQSLGLRGDETVSITGLKDLRPRQMIEATITYPDGAVKVVPLRVRIDTEDELEYYRHGGILHYVLRNLVSEKAAA
;
A
#
# COMPACT_ATOMS: atom_id res chain seq x y z
N ALA A 1 10.50 7.80 -7.58
CA ALA A 1 11.07 6.63 -6.86
C ALA A 1 9.95 5.65 -6.47
N ALA A 2 9.55 4.72 -7.33
CA ALA A 2 8.52 3.72 -7.01
C ALA A 2 8.67 2.43 -7.83
N LYS A 3 9.08 2.56 -9.10
CA LYS A 3 9.40 1.41 -9.97
C LYS A 3 10.45 0.48 -9.35
N GLY A 4 11.52 1.03 -8.76
CA GLY A 4 12.53 0.24 -8.05
C GLY A 4 11.95 -0.54 -6.87
N THR A 5 11.10 0.10 -6.05
CA THR A 5 10.38 -0.53 -4.93
C THR A 5 9.58 -1.75 -5.38
N LEU A 6 8.82 -1.62 -6.47
CA LEU A 6 8.07 -2.73 -7.04
C LEU A 6 8.98 -3.86 -7.55
N LEU A 7 10.06 -3.51 -8.26
CA LEU A 7 11.01 -4.48 -8.84
C LEU A 7 11.78 -5.27 -7.76
N LEU A 8 11.96 -4.69 -6.58
CA LEU A 8 12.52 -5.37 -5.41
C LEU A 8 11.49 -6.26 -4.68
N GLY A 9 10.27 -6.35 -5.19
CA GLY A 9 9.24 -7.24 -4.65
C GLY A 9 8.35 -6.63 -3.56
N ALA A 10 8.56 -5.36 -3.18
CA ALA A 10 7.71 -4.71 -2.19
C ALA A 10 6.27 -4.59 -2.71
N ARG A 11 5.30 -4.83 -1.81
CA ARG A 11 3.85 -4.78 -2.10
C ARG A 11 3.12 -3.69 -1.31
N ALA A 12 3.70 -3.27 -0.20
CA ALA A 12 3.23 -2.15 0.61
C ALA A 12 4.41 -1.38 1.18
N VAL A 13 4.18 -0.11 1.52
CA VAL A 13 5.13 0.73 2.26
C VAL A 13 4.38 1.32 3.45
N ILE A 14 4.89 1.13 4.66
CA ILE A 14 4.33 1.71 5.89
C ILE A 14 5.23 2.87 6.32
N ALA A 15 4.66 4.04 6.58
CA ALA A 15 5.38 5.22 7.05
C ALA A 15 4.53 6.06 8.02
N GLN A 16 5.12 7.08 8.66
CA GLN A 16 4.34 8.05 9.44
C GLN A 16 3.66 9.10 8.53
N SER A 17 4.26 9.39 7.38
CA SER A 17 3.73 10.30 6.38
C SER A 17 4.37 10.03 5.03
N PHE A 18 3.77 10.58 3.98
CA PHE A 18 4.33 10.55 2.63
C PHE A 18 4.30 11.97 2.04
N GLU A 19 5.32 12.29 1.25
CA GLU A 19 5.21 13.37 0.28
C GLU A 19 4.14 13.01 -0.76
N ARG A 20 3.35 14.01 -1.17
CA ARG A 20 2.15 13.82 -2.00
C ARG A 20 2.45 13.12 -3.33
N ILE A 21 3.48 13.54 -4.05
CA ILE A 21 3.85 12.99 -5.36
C ILE A 21 4.43 11.58 -5.20
N HIS A 22 5.24 11.34 -4.17
CA HIS A 22 5.77 10.00 -3.90
C HIS A 22 4.66 9.00 -3.58
N ARG A 23 3.67 9.39 -2.78
CA ARG A 23 2.49 8.57 -2.49
C ARG A 23 1.76 8.15 -3.76
N SER A 24 1.41 9.08 -4.64
CA SER A 24 0.72 8.76 -5.91
C SER A 24 1.55 7.85 -6.81
N ASN A 25 2.89 8.02 -6.83
CA ASN A 25 3.77 7.15 -7.59
C ASN A 25 3.77 5.70 -7.08
N LEU A 26 3.70 5.48 -5.77
CA LEU A 26 3.58 4.12 -5.20
C LEU A 26 2.29 3.46 -5.65
N VAL A 27 1.16 4.16 -5.52
CA VAL A 27 -0.15 3.65 -5.95
C VAL A 27 -0.17 3.34 -7.45
N GLY A 28 0.40 4.24 -8.26
CA GLY A 28 0.52 4.05 -9.70
C GLY A 28 1.37 2.83 -10.10
N MET A 29 2.26 2.35 -9.22
CA MET A 29 3.03 1.12 -9.42
C MET A 29 2.35 -0.12 -8.80
N GLY A 30 1.16 0.01 -8.23
CA GLY A 30 0.48 -1.10 -7.54
C GLY A 30 1.04 -1.42 -6.15
N VAL A 31 1.79 -0.49 -5.54
CA VAL A 31 2.31 -0.60 -4.16
C VAL A 31 1.40 0.19 -3.24
N VAL A 32 0.92 -0.43 -2.15
CA VAL A 32 -0.01 0.23 -1.21
C VAL A 32 0.75 1.12 -0.22
N PRO A 33 0.53 2.45 -0.20
CA PRO A 33 1.03 3.30 0.87
C PRO A 33 0.12 3.20 2.10
N LEU A 34 0.72 2.94 3.26
CA LEU A 34 0.06 2.79 4.55
C LEU A 34 0.66 3.76 5.55
N VAL A 35 -0.17 4.40 6.35
CA VAL A 35 0.26 5.36 7.36
C VAL A 35 -0.15 4.90 8.75
N PHE A 36 0.78 4.96 9.71
CA PHE A 36 0.47 4.78 11.12
C PHE A 36 -0.53 5.82 11.60
N GLU A 37 -1.36 5.49 12.59
CA GLU A 37 -2.16 6.53 13.27
C GLU A 37 -1.27 7.54 13.99
N GLU A 38 -1.85 8.71 14.25
CA GLU A 38 -1.15 9.78 14.95
C GLU A 38 -0.61 9.29 16.31
N GLY A 39 0.63 9.68 16.63
CA GLY A 39 1.32 9.21 17.83
C GLY A 39 1.94 7.81 17.71
N THR A 40 1.69 7.07 16.64
CA THR A 40 2.32 5.76 16.38
C THR A 40 3.43 5.87 15.34
N SER A 41 4.53 5.16 15.58
CA SER A 41 5.66 5.07 14.65
C SER A 41 6.36 3.72 14.78
N TRP A 42 7.27 3.44 13.84
CA TRP A 42 8.10 2.25 13.95
C TRP A 42 8.97 2.29 15.23
N GLN A 43 9.44 3.47 15.66
CA GLN A 43 10.18 3.63 16.91
C GLN A 43 9.30 3.40 18.15
N SER A 44 8.07 3.94 18.18
CA SER A 44 7.18 3.75 19.35
C SER A 44 6.74 2.29 19.51
N LEU A 45 6.69 1.55 18.40
CA LEU A 45 6.46 0.12 18.35
C LEU A 45 7.73 -0.71 18.64
N GLY A 46 8.91 -0.07 18.68
CA GLY A 46 10.19 -0.73 18.90
C GLY A 46 10.63 -1.64 17.74
N LEU A 47 10.20 -1.35 16.51
CA LEU A 47 10.51 -2.17 15.35
C LEU A 47 11.99 -2.03 14.98
N ARG A 48 12.63 -3.17 14.69
CA ARG A 48 14.05 -3.24 14.31
C ARG A 48 14.26 -3.79 12.90
N GLY A 49 13.22 -4.36 12.30
CA GLY A 49 13.23 -4.92 10.95
C GLY A 49 13.41 -6.45 10.92
N ASP A 50 13.46 -7.12 12.08
CA ASP A 50 13.45 -8.57 12.21
C ASP A 50 12.06 -9.13 12.59
N GLU A 51 11.04 -8.27 12.60
CA GLU A 51 9.65 -8.65 12.79
C GLU A 51 9.00 -9.15 11.49
N THR A 52 7.98 -10.00 11.63
CA THR A 52 7.09 -10.34 10.51
C THR A 52 5.85 -9.45 10.56
N VAL A 53 5.59 -8.71 9.47
CA VAL A 53 4.43 -7.83 9.35
C VAL A 53 3.42 -8.42 8.37
N SER A 54 2.24 -8.79 8.87
CA SER A 54 1.13 -9.31 8.08
C SER A 54 0.03 -8.26 7.96
N ILE A 55 -0.37 -7.92 6.74
CA ILE A 55 -1.43 -6.94 6.46
C ILE A 55 -2.63 -7.67 5.87
N THR A 56 -3.80 -7.50 6.47
CA THR A 56 -5.05 -8.10 6.00
C THR A 56 -5.99 -7.04 5.43
N GLY A 57 -7.05 -7.47 4.73
CA GLY A 57 -8.07 -6.55 4.21
C GLY A 57 -7.72 -5.81 2.90
N LEU A 58 -6.66 -6.21 2.19
CA LEU A 58 -6.23 -5.55 0.94
C LEU A 58 -7.10 -5.88 -0.29
N LYS A 59 -8.00 -6.87 -0.20
CA LYS A 59 -8.82 -7.32 -1.34
C LYS A 59 -9.92 -6.32 -1.69
N ASP A 60 -10.66 -5.85 -0.69
CA ASP A 60 -11.85 -5.01 -0.84
C ASP A 60 -11.60 -3.60 -0.29
N LEU A 61 -10.50 -2.99 -0.74
CA LEU A 61 -10.09 -1.66 -0.29
C LEU A 61 -11.09 -0.58 -0.72
N ARG A 62 -11.25 0.43 0.14
CA ARG A 62 -11.89 1.71 -0.12
C ARG A 62 -10.89 2.85 0.09
N PRO A 63 -11.05 4.01 -0.57
CA PRO A 63 -10.15 5.14 -0.35
C PRO A 63 -10.12 5.54 1.13
N ARG A 64 -8.91 5.77 1.67
CA ARG A 64 -8.66 6.19 3.07
C ARG A 64 -9.19 5.23 4.15
N GLN A 65 -9.44 3.97 3.80
CA GLN A 65 -9.87 2.94 4.75
C GLN A 65 -8.83 2.67 5.85
N MET A 66 -9.32 2.30 7.04
CA MET A 66 -8.49 1.71 8.09
C MET A 66 -8.39 0.20 7.91
N ILE A 67 -7.17 -0.31 8.03
CA ILE A 67 -6.86 -1.74 8.05
C ILE A 67 -5.97 -2.07 9.25
N GLU A 68 -5.73 -3.34 9.50
CA GLU A 68 -4.87 -3.79 10.59
C GLU A 68 -3.63 -4.49 10.05
N ALA A 69 -2.48 -4.17 10.67
CA ALA A 69 -1.27 -4.96 10.55
C ALA A 69 -1.03 -5.76 11.82
N THR A 70 -0.79 -7.06 11.66
CA THR A 70 -0.32 -7.94 12.74
C THR A 70 1.20 -7.99 12.66
N ILE A 71 1.87 -7.53 13.71
CA ILE A 71 3.32 -7.52 13.86
C ILE A 71 3.70 -8.63 14.82
N THR A 72 4.44 -9.62 14.34
CA THR A 72 4.99 -10.72 15.14
C THR A 72 6.47 -10.47 15.37
N TYR A 73 6.85 -10.31 16.64
CA TYR A 73 8.21 -10.03 17.09
C TYR A 73 9.03 -11.33 17.23
N PRO A 74 10.38 -11.25 17.23
CA PRO A 74 11.25 -12.42 17.36
C PRO A 74 11.08 -13.22 18.65
N ASP A 75 10.62 -12.57 19.73
CA ASP A 75 10.31 -13.21 21.02
C ASP A 75 8.93 -13.91 21.03
N GLY A 76 8.20 -13.85 19.91
CA GLY A 76 6.86 -14.40 19.77
C GLY A 76 5.74 -13.45 20.23
N ALA A 77 6.06 -12.26 20.75
CA ALA A 77 5.05 -11.26 21.06
C ALA A 77 4.33 -10.82 19.77
N VAL A 78 3.04 -10.52 19.89
CA VAL A 78 2.21 -10.08 18.76
C VAL A 78 1.54 -8.76 19.12
N LYS A 79 1.58 -7.81 18.20
CA LYS A 79 0.81 -6.55 18.29
C LYS A 79 -0.02 -6.35 17.04
N VAL A 80 -1.27 -5.92 17.23
CA VAL A 80 -2.14 -5.47 16.15
C VAL A 80 -2.10 -3.95 16.13
N VAL A 81 -1.80 -3.38 14.96
CA VAL A 81 -1.62 -1.94 14.78
C VAL A 81 -2.56 -1.45 13.67
N PRO A 82 -3.41 -0.44 13.95
CA PRO A 82 -4.24 0.18 12.94
C PRO A 82 -3.37 0.99 11.95
N LEU A 83 -3.66 0.83 10.67
CA LEU A 83 -3.00 1.54 9.57
C LEU A 83 -4.04 2.20 8.68
N ARG A 84 -3.77 3.44 8.28
CA ARG A 84 -4.54 4.18 7.27
C ARG A 84 -4.03 3.87 5.88
N VAL A 85 -4.90 3.38 5.00
CA VAL A 85 -4.60 3.25 3.58
C VAL A 85 -4.54 4.64 2.93
N ARG A 86 -3.47 4.92 2.18
CA ARG A 86 -3.23 6.22 1.51
C ARG A 86 -3.43 6.16 0.00
N ILE A 87 -4.44 5.39 -0.40
CA ILE A 87 -5.13 5.53 -1.68
C ILE A 87 -6.23 6.56 -1.42
N ASP A 88 -6.09 7.75 -2.03
CA ASP A 88 -6.86 8.92 -1.61
C ASP A 88 -8.12 9.12 -2.48
N THR A 89 -8.16 8.56 -3.69
CA THR A 89 -9.29 8.67 -4.65
C THR A 89 -9.72 7.31 -5.23
N GLU A 90 -10.89 7.26 -5.89
CA GLU A 90 -11.35 6.04 -6.57
C GLU A 90 -10.51 5.72 -7.81
N ASP A 91 -10.09 6.72 -8.60
CA ASP A 91 -9.20 6.51 -9.76
C ASP A 91 -7.88 5.83 -9.34
N GLU A 92 -7.30 6.29 -8.22
CA GLU A 92 -6.09 5.68 -7.67
C GLU A 92 -6.33 4.23 -7.22
N LEU A 93 -7.52 3.94 -6.69
CA LEU A 93 -7.92 2.58 -6.31
C LEU A 93 -8.09 1.68 -7.53
N GLU A 94 -8.64 2.20 -8.63
CA GLU A 94 -8.77 1.48 -9.89
C GLU A 94 -7.39 1.14 -10.48
N TYR A 95 -6.45 2.10 -10.47
CA TYR A 95 -5.06 1.83 -10.86
C TYR A 95 -4.45 0.72 -10.02
N TYR A 96 -4.62 0.76 -8.69
CA TYR A 96 -4.11 -0.28 -7.80
C TYR A 96 -4.69 -1.66 -8.12
N ARG A 97 -6.02 -1.77 -8.29
CA ARG A 97 -6.72 -3.03 -8.62
C ARG A 97 -6.22 -3.65 -9.93
N HIS A 98 -5.78 -2.83 -10.87
CA HIS A 98 -5.24 -3.29 -12.16
C HIS A 98 -3.75 -3.66 -12.11
N GLY A 99 -3.10 -3.53 -10.95
CA GLY A 99 -1.67 -3.77 -10.76
C GLY A 99 -0.81 -2.56 -11.19
N GLY A 100 -1.38 -1.37 -11.19
CA GLY A 100 -0.73 -0.11 -11.54
C GLY A 100 -1.34 0.58 -12.76
N ILE A 101 -1.05 1.88 -12.89
CA ILE A 101 -1.63 2.78 -13.90
C ILE A 101 -1.33 2.34 -15.34
N LEU A 102 -0.11 1.83 -15.60
CA LEU A 102 0.25 1.38 -16.95
C LEU A 102 -0.59 0.17 -17.37
N HIS A 103 -0.79 -0.79 -16.46
CA HIS A 103 -1.62 -1.96 -16.73
C HIS A 103 -3.10 -1.58 -16.91
N TYR A 104 -3.58 -0.62 -16.13
CA TYR A 104 -4.91 -0.05 -16.31
C TYR A 104 -5.11 0.52 -17.71
N VAL A 105 -4.25 1.47 -18.12
CA VAL A 105 -4.33 2.13 -19.42
C VAL A 105 -4.23 1.13 -20.58
N LEU A 106 -3.28 0.19 -20.52
CA LEU A 106 -3.10 -0.81 -21.58
C LEU A 106 -4.34 -1.72 -21.74
N ARG A 107 -4.97 -2.14 -20.64
CA ARG A 107 -6.19 -2.97 -20.70
C ARG A 107 -7.36 -2.19 -21.31
N ASN A 108 -7.50 -0.91 -20.99
CA ASN A 108 -8.56 -0.07 -21.54
C ASN A 108 -8.39 0.11 -23.05
N LEU A 109 -7.17 0.42 -23.52
CA LEU A 109 -6.89 0.56 -24.96
C LEU A 109 -7.20 -0.70 -25.77
N VAL A 110 -6.88 -1.89 -25.22
CA VAL A 110 -7.20 -3.17 -25.86
C VAL A 110 -8.71 -3.42 -25.88
N SER A 111 -9.41 -3.05 -24.81
CA SER A 111 -10.86 -3.26 -24.66
C SER A 111 -11.66 -2.33 -25.59
N GLU A 112 -11.25 -1.07 -25.72
CA GLU A 112 -11.82 -0.13 -26.68
C GLU A 112 -11.65 -0.61 -28.12
N LYS A 113 -10.46 -1.11 -28.47
CA LYS A 113 -10.19 -1.65 -29.82
C LYS A 113 -11.01 -2.91 -30.12
N ALA A 114 -11.35 -3.72 -29.11
CA ALA A 114 -12.19 -4.90 -29.29
C ALA A 114 -13.69 -4.57 -29.43
N ALA A 115 -14.10 -3.39 -28.97
CA ALA A 115 -15.49 -2.90 -29.06
C ALA A 115 -15.77 -2.07 -30.34
N ALA A 116 -14.71 -1.68 -31.07
CA ALA A 116 -14.76 -0.94 -32.34
C ALA A 116 -14.63 -1.89 -33.54
#